data_AF-A0A4Y8AD57-F1
#
_entry.id   AF-A0A4Y8AD57-F1
#
_cell.length_a   1.000
_cell.length_b   1.000
_cell.length_c   1.000
_cell.angle_alpha   90.00
_cell.angle_beta   90.00
_cell.angle_gamma   90.00
#
_symmetry.space_group_name_H-M   'P 1'
#
loop_
_entity.id
_entity.type
_entity.pdbx_description
1 polymer ?
#
loop_
_entity_poly.entity_id
_entity_poly.type
_entity_poly.pdbx_seq_one_letter_code
_entity_poly.pdbx_strand_id
1 'polypeptide(L)'
;MSEQNIETQTKMYLYDLNNLAREHGFKADDNWEFSMVTNADRLKIQRNYFPTAATKIGPEILLQVLNQVKARLNQSSSNDNNAADKRTIIEDELDYLVAFNPKRPRS
;
A
#
# COMPACT_ATOMS: atom_id res chain seq x y z
N MET A 1 -11.41 6.53 17.29
CA MET A 1 -10.11 6.37 16.60
C MET A 1 -9.42 7.70 16.51
N SER A 2 -8.13 7.79 16.81
CA SER A 2 -7.39 9.05 16.78
C SER A 2 -6.70 9.24 15.42
N GLU A 3 -6.81 10.45 14.86
CA GLU A 3 -6.04 10.88 13.68
C GLU A 3 -4.53 10.61 13.84
N GLN A 4 -4.06 10.66 15.09
CA GLN A 4 -2.70 10.30 15.46
C GLN A 4 -2.31 8.87 15.04
N ASN A 5 -3.23 7.89 15.11
CA ASN A 5 -2.93 6.52 14.70
C ASN A 5 -2.74 6.43 13.18
N ILE A 6 -3.65 7.05 12.40
CA ILE A 6 -3.56 7.12 10.94
C ILE A 6 -2.24 7.78 10.51
N GLU A 7 -1.90 8.90 11.15
CA GLU A 7 -0.67 9.65 10.89
C GLU A 7 0.58 8.81 11.18
N THR A 8 0.57 8.08 12.30
CA THR A 8 1.69 7.22 12.72
C THR A 8 1.88 6.07 11.73
N GLN A 9 0.82 5.36 11.36
CA GLN A 9 0.86 4.28 10.38
C GLN A 9 1.33 4.78 9.01
N THR A 10 0.84 5.94 8.57
CA THR A 10 1.25 6.57 7.31
C THR A 10 2.74 6.90 7.31
N LYS A 11 3.27 7.46 8.40
CA LYS A 11 4.71 7.79 8.53
C LYS A 11 5.58 6.54 8.52
N MET A 12 5.19 5.50 9.27
CA MET A 12 5.92 4.22 9.28
C MET A 12 5.94 3.59 7.89
N TYR A 13 4.79 3.53 7.23
CA TYR A 13 4.69 2.96 5.90
C TYR A 13 5.56 3.68 4.87
N LEU A 14 5.53 5.02 4.84
CA LEU A 14 6.36 5.81 3.94
C LEU A 14 7.85 5.70 4.23
N TYR A 15 8.23 5.57 5.50
CA TYR A 15 9.61 5.35 5.90
C TYR A 15 10.13 4.02 5.33
N ASP A 16 9.39 2.94 5.53
CA ASP A 16 9.73 1.61 4.99
C ASP A 16 9.77 1.63 3.45
N LEU A 17 8.78 2.27 2.82
CA LEU A 17 8.72 2.39 1.36
C LEU A 17 9.93 3.13 0.78
N ASN A 18 10.34 4.24 1.40
CA ASN A 18 11.51 5.02 0.98
C ASN A 18 12.82 4.24 1.18
N ASN A 19 12.93 3.51 2.30
CA ASN A 19 14.09 2.65 2.52
C ASN A 19 14.17 1.55 1.46
N LEU A 20 13.05 0.87 1.19
CA LEU A 20 12.98 -0.19 0.19
C LEU A 20 13.30 0.32 -1.22
N ALA A 21 12.79 1.51 -1.58
CA ALA A 21 13.10 2.18 -2.83
C ALA A 21 14.61 2.44 -2.96
N ARG A 22 15.25 2.94 -1.89
CA ARG A 22 16.69 3.20 -1.85
C ARG A 22 17.52 1.93 -1.92
N GLU A 23 17.16 0.91 -1.14
CA GLU A 23 17.89 -0.37 -1.05
C GLU A 23 17.86 -1.16 -2.36
N HIS A 24 16.79 -1.04 -3.13
CA HIS A 24 16.59 -1.78 -4.38
C HIS A 24 16.69 -0.90 -5.64
N GLY A 25 17.21 0.31 -5.50
CA GLY A 25 17.52 1.20 -6.62
C GLY A 25 16.31 1.56 -7.48
N PHE A 26 15.22 1.98 -6.86
CA PHE A 26 14.06 2.55 -7.56
C PHE A 26 14.45 3.88 -8.20
N LYS A 27 14.12 4.03 -9.47
CA LYS A 27 14.33 5.25 -10.25
C LYS A 27 13.09 6.14 -10.21
N ALA A 28 13.21 7.36 -10.72
CA ALA A 28 12.08 8.31 -10.77
C ALA A 28 10.88 7.81 -11.59
N ASP A 29 11.09 6.87 -12.53
CA ASP A 29 10.07 6.23 -13.36
C ASP A 29 9.57 4.88 -12.81
N ASP A 30 10.14 4.42 -11.69
CA ASP A 30 9.67 3.27 -10.92
C ASP A 30 8.57 3.70 -9.95
N ASN A 31 7.34 3.76 -10.45
CA ASN A 31 6.18 4.08 -9.62
C ASN A 31 5.73 2.87 -8.79
N TRP A 32 5.34 3.15 -7.56
CA TRP A 32 4.65 2.19 -6.70
C TRP A 32 3.17 2.07 -7.11
N GLU A 33 2.73 0.84 -7.32
CA GLU A 33 1.33 0.42 -7.34
C GLU A 33 0.91 0.07 -5.92
N PHE A 34 -0.30 0.44 -5.51
CA PHE A 34 -0.83 0.19 -4.17
C PHE A 34 -2.09 -0.67 -4.22
N SER A 35 -2.20 -1.64 -3.32
CA SER A 35 -3.41 -2.45 -3.18
C SER A 35 -3.76 -2.69 -1.71
N MET A 36 -5.06 -2.57 -1.40
CA MET A 36 -5.65 -3.07 -0.15
C MET A 36 -6.07 -4.52 -0.39
N VAL A 37 -5.51 -5.46 0.35
CA VAL A 37 -5.66 -6.90 0.05
C VAL A 37 -5.77 -7.72 1.32
N THR A 38 -6.27 -8.94 1.17
CA THR A 38 -6.20 -9.98 2.21
C THR A 38 -4.75 -10.45 2.41
N ASN A 39 -4.49 -11.13 3.52
CA ASN A 39 -3.23 -11.85 3.75
C ASN A 39 -2.87 -12.84 2.62
N ALA A 40 -3.87 -13.51 2.04
CA ALA A 40 -3.65 -14.49 0.97
C ALA A 40 -3.16 -13.81 -0.32
N ASP A 41 -3.78 -12.69 -0.70
CA ASP A 41 -3.40 -11.95 -1.89
C ASP A 41 -2.11 -11.15 -1.69
N ARG A 42 -1.82 -10.67 -0.48
CA ARG A 42 -0.48 -10.17 -0.12
C ARG A 42 0.59 -11.20 -0.47
N LEU A 43 0.42 -12.46 -0.07
CA LEU A 43 1.39 -13.52 -0.38
C LEU A 43 1.53 -13.75 -1.89
N LYS A 44 0.45 -13.67 -2.66
CA LYS A 44 0.52 -13.78 -4.12
C LYS A 44 1.32 -12.62 -4.74
N ILE A 45 1.06 -11.37 -4.32
CA ILE A 45 1.81 -10.19 -4.79
C ILE A 45 3.30 -10.34 -4.46
N GLN A 46 3.63 -10.73 -3.23
CA GLN A 46 5.03 -10.90 -2.79
C GLN A 46 5.77 -12.05 -3.49
N ARG A 47 5.04 -13.04 -4.01
CA ARG A 47 5.60 -14.11 -4.86
C ARG A 47 5.84 -13.63 -6.28
N ASN A 48 5.00 -12.73 -6.79
CA ASN A 48 5.03 -12.31 -8.19
C ASN A 48 5.91 -11.08 -8.43
N TYR A 49 6.15 -10.24 -7.41
CA TYR A 49 6.88 -8.98 -7.55
C TYR A 49 7.94 -8.84 -6.46
N PHE A 50 9.04 -8.15 -6.78
CA PHE A 50 10.09 -7.83 -5.81
C PHE A 50 10.81 -6.52 -6.16
N PRO A 51 11.09 -5.64 -5.18
CA PRO A 51 10.69 -5.73 -3.78
C PRO A 51 9.23 -5.28 -3.57
N THR A 52 8.69 -5.59 -2.39
CA THR A 52 7.32 -5.24 -1.99
C THR A 52 7.29 -4.71 -0.57
N ALA A 53 6.61 -3.59 -0.32
CA ALA A 53 6.30 -3.15 1.04
C ALA A 53 4.92 -3.68 1.41
N ALA A 54 4.78 -4.35 2.57
CA ALA A 54 3.49 -4.90 2.99
C ALA A 54 3.32 -4.74 4.50
N THR A 55 2.27 -4.01 4.90
CA THR A 55 2.00 -3.72 6.31
C THR A 55 0.58 -4.12 6.63
N LYS A 56 0.40 -4.86 7.74
CA LYS A 56 -0.93 -5.17 8.26
C LYS A 56 -1.51 -3.91 8.88
N ILE A 57 -2.67 -3.48 8.38
CA ILE A 57 -3.36 -2.28 8.86
C ILE A 57 -4.82 -2.65 9.03
N GLY A 58 -5.38 -2.35 10.21
CA GLY A 58 -6.77 -2.67 10.51
C GLY A 58 -7.74 -2.05 9.50
N PRO A 59 -8.83 -2.75 9.13
CA PRO A 59 -9.79 -2.31 8.12
C PRO A 59 -10.39 -0.93 8.43
N GLU A 60 -10.47 -0.63 9.72
CA GLU A 60 -10.89 0.64 10.29
C GLU A 60 -10.17 1.89 9.76
N ILE A 61 -8.86 1.80 9.49
CA ILE A 61 -8.03 2.93 9.06
C ILE A 61 -7.33 2.70 7.70
N LEU A 62 -7.46 1.50 7.12
CA LEU A 62 -6.72 1.08 5.93
C LEU A 62 -6.87 2.05 4.75
N LEU A 63 -8.11 2.44 4.43
CA LEU A 63 -8.39 3.41 3.35
C LEU A 63 -7.80 4.79 3.63
N GLN A 64 -7.84 5.23 4.88
CA GLN A 64 -7.35 6.55 5.28
C GLN A 64 -5.81 6.60 5.16
N VAL A 65 -5.13 5.53 5.58
CA VAL A 65 -3.68 5.40 5.40
C VAL A 65 -3.32 5.36 3.90
N LEU A 66 -4.01 4.56 3.09
CA LEU A 66 -3.80 4.53 1.63
C LEU A 66 -3.90 5.93 1.00
N ASN A 67 -4.97 6.67 1.33
CA ASN A 67 -5.21 8.00 0.78
C ASN A 67 -4.12 8.99 1.21
N GLN A 68 -3.68 8.96 2.48
CA GLN A 68 -2.59 9.81 2.94
C GLN A 68 -1.24 9.46 2.31
N VAL A 69 -0.95 8.17 2.11
CA VAL A 69 0.27 7.70 1.42
C VAL A 69 0.28 8.21 -0.02
N LYS A 70 -0.79 7.98 -0.80
CA LYS A 70 -0.90 8.46 -2.19
C LYS A 70 -0.74 9.97 -2.29
N ALA A 71 -1.41 10.72 -1.41
CA ALA A 71 -1.31 12.17 -1.36
C ALA A 71 0.13 12.66 -1.09
N ARG A 72 0.85 12.02 -0.16
CA ARG A 72 2.25 12.38 0.17
C ARG A 72 3.24 12.03 -0.92
N LEU A 73 2.94 11.05 -1.76
CA LEU A 73 3.76 10.69 -2.92
C LEU A 73 3.43 11.50 -4.17
N ASN A 74 2.51 12.48 -4.09
CA ASN A 74 1.96 13.21 -5.24
C ASN A 74 1.41 12.28 -6.33
N GLN A 75 1.05 11.05 -5.98
CA GLN A 75 0.37 10.15 -6.89
C GLN A 75 -1.09 10.56 -6.88
N SER A 76 -1.61 10.93 -8.06
CA SER A 76 -3.04 11.12 -8.22
C SER A 76 -3.73 9.89 -7.67
N SER A 77 -4.83 10.08 -6.94
CA SER A 77 -5.84 9.03 -6.75
C SER A 77 -6.42 8.70 -8.12
N SER A 78 -5.65 8.06 -9.00
CA SER A 78 -6.13 7.63 -10.30
C SER A 78 -7.34 6.75 -10.02
N ASN A 79 -8.39 7.00 -10.80
CA ASN A 79 -9.75 6.47 -10.69
C ASN A 79 -9.89 4.92 -10.71
N ASP A 80 -8.83 4.15 -10.46
CA ASP A 80 -8.87 2.68 -10.43
C ASP A 80 -9.29 2.09 -9.07
N ASN A 81 -9.46 2.93 -8.05
CA ASN A 81 -10.19 2.50 -6.86
C ASN A 81 -11.68 2.65 -7.16
N ASN A 82 -12.27 1.58 -7.70
CA ASN A 82 -13.62 1.18 -7.29
C ASN A 82 -13.79 1.59 -5.83
N ALA A 83 -14.83 2.35 -5.54
CA ALA A 83 -15.12 2.91 -4.24
C ALA A 83 -15.24 1.80 -3.20
N ALA A 84 -14.09 1.31 -2.71
CA ALA A 84 -14.00 0.46 -1.55
C ALA A 84 -14.38 1.37 -0.39
N ASP A 85 -15.69 1.52 -0.22
CA ASP A 85 -16.24 2.08 0.97
C ASP A 85 -15.87 1.15 2.14
N LYS A 86 -16.10 1.62 3.36
CA LYS A 86 -15.77 0.83 4.54
C LYS A 86 -16.45 -0.54 4.55
N ARG A 87 -17.56 -0.74 3.83
CA ARG A 87 -18.27 -2.01 3.75
C ARG A 87 -17.45 -3.02 2.96
N THR A 88 -16.98 -2.64 1.77
CA THR A 88 -16.15 -3.50 0.91
C THR A 88 -14.91 -3.98 1.65
N ILE A 89 -14.24 -3.09 2.39
CA ILE A 89 -13.03 -3.42 3.17
C ILE A 89 -13.32 -4.47 4.25
N ILE A 90 -14.51 -4.40 4.87
CA ILE A 90 -14.92 -5.35 5.91
C ILE A 90 -15.39 -6.67 5.29
N GLU A 91 -16.22 -6.60 4.25
CA GLU A 91 -16.79 -7.77 3.55
C GLU A 91 -15.71 -8.62 2.88
N ASP A 92 -14.72 -7.98 2.25
CA ASP A 92 -13.60 -8.65 1.59
C ASP A 92 -12.43 -8.93 2.54
N GLU A 93 -12.59 -8.66 3.84
CA GLU A 93 -11.58 -8.90 4.89
C GLU A 93 -10.19 -8.29 4.57
N LEU A 94 -10.18 -7.07 4.00
CA LEU A 94 -8.95 -6.41 3.61
C LEU A 94 -8.21 -5.90 4.85
N ASP A 95 -7.01 -6.44 5.09
CA ASP A 95 -6.21 -6.14 6.29
C ASP A 95 -4.73 -5.84 6.00
N TYR A 96 -4.33 -5.75 4.73
CA TYR A 96 -3.00 -5.33 4.29
C TYR A 96 -3.02 -4.17 3.31
N LEU A 97 -2.06 -3.26 3.49
CA LEU A 97 -1.65 -2.32 2.46
C LEU A 97 -0.33 -2.82 1.84
N VAL A 98 -0.35 -3.06 0.53
CA VAL A 98 0.81 -3.56 -0.22
C VAL A 98 1.20 -2.57 -1.30
N ALA A 99 2.50 -2.26 -1.38
CA ALA A 99 3.10 -1.53 -2.48
C ALA A 99 4.05 -2.45 -3.25
N PHE A 100 3.93 -2.43 -4.57
CA PHE A 100 4.76 -3.20 -5.49
C PHE A 100 4.98 -2.42 -6.78
N ASN A 101 5.86 -2.89 -7.65
CA ASN A 101 6.07 -2.30 -8.97
C ASN A 101 5.81 -3.39 -10.04
N PRO A 102 4.76 -3.28 -10.87
CA PRO A 102 4.44 -4.26 -11.91
C PRO A 102 5.57 -4.48 -12.92
N LYS A 103 6.47 -3.50 -13.10
CA LYS A 103 7.65 -3.60 -13.97
C LYS A 103 8.80 -4.39 -13.34
N ARG A 104 8.66 -4.84 -12.09
CA ARG A 104 9.66 -5.61 -11.34
C ARG A 104 9.10 -6.97 -10.91
N PRO A 105 8.78 -7.86 -11.86
CA PRO A 105 8.37 -9.23 -11.54
C PRO A 105 9.51 -9.96 -10.83
N ARG A 106 9.15 -10.85 -9.90
CA ARG A 106 10.09 -11.71 -9.18
C ARG A 106 10.47 -12.88 -10.09
N SER A 107 11.74 -12.93 -10.48
CA SER A 107 12.37 -14.01 -11.24
C SER A 107 12.77 -15.19 -10.35
#